data_AF-A0A0K0F0B1-F1
#
_entry.id   AF-A0A0K0F0B1-F1
#
_cell.length_a   1.000
_cell.length_b   1.000
_cell.length_c   1.000
_cell.angle_alpha   90.00
_cell.angle_beta   90.00
_cell.angle_gamma   90.00
#
_symmetry.space_group_name_H-M   'P 1'
#
loop_
_entity.id
_entity.type
_entity.pdbx_description
1 polymer ?
#
loop_
_entity_poly.entity_id
_entity_poly.type
_entity_poly.pdbx_seq_one_letter_code
_entity_poly.pdbx_strand_id
1 'polypeptide(L)'
;MSLLLRILFLSNIFFLIRKSIATNIFSLPFSSGWAKWSDFSSCSTECGTGLQYQLRRCLDIHCSGPNKRYRLCNENKYEKRCRSREKLKEIETCEFINQKDGRYEYIGVDEIENDCEIRCKSIFSGIKTKTNQSKVDGTLCYYGNLKKKGVCIDGKCHSIGCDNIVNSTAKIDDCGRCVTSIHETPCTKNLTAGIFEWSDSQQFSSCDKSCGPERYRISISICINTKNNKTVPERFCANIPKPQPIVEKCSYIVCPEK
;
A
#
# COMPACT_ATOMS: atom_id res chain seq x y z
N MET A 1 58.74 -60.04 27.27
CA MET A 1 57.58 -59.46 27.99
C MET A 1 57.46 -57.99 27.59
N SER A 2 56.54 -57.56 26.75
CA SER A 2 55.54 -58.29 25.98
C SER A 2 55.17 -57.43 24.78
N LEU A 3 55.00 -58.06 23.61
CA LEU A 3 54.43 -57.48 22.39
C LEU A 3 53.05 -56.80 22.61
N LEU A 4 52.44 -56.92 23.80
CA LEU A 4 51.18 -56.29 24.19
C LEU A 4 51.20 -54.74 24.23
N LEU A 5 52.35 -54.08 24.44
CA LEU A 5 52.37 -52.61 24.54
C LEU A 5 52.38 -51.86 23.19
N ARG A 6 52.75 -52.53 22.08
CA ARG A 6 52.72 -51.92 20.73
C ARG A 6 51.40 -52.10 20.00
N ILE A 7 50.58 -53.07 20.41
CA ILE A 7 49.26 -53.34 19.80
C ILE A 7 48.22 -52.28 20.23
N LEU A 8 48.38 -51.70 21.43
CA LEU A 8 47.46 -50.66 21.94
C LEU A 8 47.62 -49.27 21.29
N PHE A 9 48.71 -49.03 20.55
CA PHE A 9 48.90 -47.79 19.78
C PHE A 9 48.36 -47.89 18.35
N LEU A 10 48.33 -49.07 17.72
CA LEU A 10 47.75 -49.23 16.38
C LEU A 10 46.22 -49.43 16.41
N SER A 11 45.65 -49.95 17.50
CA SER A 11 44.19 -50.04 17.65
C SER A 11 43.53 -48.70 17.99
N ASN A 12 44.25 -47.75 18.59
CA ASN A 12 43.74 -46.39 18.84
C ASN A 12 43.91 -45.44 17.65
N ILE A 13 44.89 -45.66 16.76
CA ILE A 13 45.00 -44.86 15.53
C ILE A 13 43.91 -45.25 14.52
N PHE A 14 43.55 -46.53 14.44
CA PHE A 14 42.44 -46.96 13.59
C PHE A 14 41.06 -46.47 14.09
N PHE A 15 40.88 -46.28 15.40
CA PHE A 15 39.63 -45.74 15.95
C PHE A 15 39.52 -44.21 15.83
N LEU A 16 40.64 -43.50 15.71
CA LEU A 16 40.66 -42.04 15.51
C LEU A 16 40.64 -41.61 14.04
N ILE A 17 40.97 -42.49 13.08
CA ILE A 17 40.83 -42.20 11.65
C ILE A 17 39.49 -42.72 11.08
N ARG A 18 38.64 -43.38 11.90
CA ARG A 18 37.27 -43.79 11.50
C ARG A 18 36.16 -42.84 11.94
N LYS A 19 36.50 -41.63 12.37
CA LYS A 19 35.56 -40.53 12.64
C LYS A 19 35.96 -39.23 11.93
N SER A 20 36.29 -39.31 10.63
CA SER A 20 36.32 -38.09 9.80
C SER A 20 36.12 -38.35 8.31
N ILE A 21 35.20 -39.25 7.99
CA ILE A 21 34.45 -39.15 6.73
C ILE A 21 32.97 -39.38 7.07
N ALA A 22 32.49 -38.69 8.11
CA ALA A 22 31.11 -38.26 8.06
C ALA A 22 31.12 -37.19 6.98
N THR A 23 30.69 -37.57 5.80
CA THR A 23 30.39 -36.71 4.67
C THR A 23 29.81 -35.40 5.18
N ASN A 24 30.66 -34.38 5.28
CA ASN A 24 30.22 -33.00 5.34
C ASN A 24 29.80 -32.64 3.91
N ILE A 25 28.81 -33.37 3.40
CA ILE A 25 27.87 -32.81 2.46
C ILE A 25 27.24 -31.73 3.32
N PHE A 26 27.77 -30.52 3.19
CA PHE A 26 27.17 -29.32 3.69
C PHE A 26 25.73 -29.41 3.26
N SER A 27 24.83 -29.80 4.17
CA SER A 27 23.41 -29.77 3.92
C SER A 27 23.09 -28.29 3.86
N LEU A 28 23.34 -27.69 2.69
CA LEU A 28 22.67 -26.47 2.28
C LEU A 28 21.22 -26.73 2.65
N PRO A 29 20.60 -25.88 3.47
CA PRO A 29 19.19 -26.08 3.79
C PRO A 29 18.48 -26.09 2.45
N PHE A 30 18.12 -27.28 1.98
CA PHE A 30 17.32 -27.46 0.80
C PHE A 30 15.96 -26.96 1.27
N SER A 31 15.72 -25.66 1.10
CA SER A 31 14.49 -25.07 1.59
C SER A 31 13.38 -25.69 0.77
N SER A 32 12.63 -26.60 1.38
CA SER A 32 11.44 -27.20 0.81
C SER A 32 10.39 -26.11 0.59
N GLY A 33 9.71 -26.15 -0.56
CA GLY A 33 8.69 -25.19 -0.96
C GLY A 33 9.21 -23.97 -1.72
N TRP A 34 8.64 -22.79 -1.45
CA TRP A 34 8.99 -21.56 -2.15
C TRP A 34 10.32 -20.97 -1.66
N ALA A 35 11.17 -20.53 -2.57
CA ALA A 35 12.26 -19.61 -2.23
C ALA A 35 11.73 -18.30 -1.64
N LYS A 36 12.61 -17.58 -0.95
CA LYS A 36 12.35 -16.18 -0.59
C LYS A 36 12.01 -15.36 -1.83
N TRP A 37 11.11 -14.40 -1.66
CA TRP A 37 10.84 -13.39 -2.68
C TRP A 37 12.11 -12.62 -3.01
N SER A 38 12.28 -12.27 -4.28
CA SER A 38 13.29 -11.31 -4.74
C SER A 38 13.03 -9.93 -4.14
N ASP A 39 13.94 -8.99 -4.35
CA ASP A 39 13.64 -7.58 -4.21
C ASP A 39 12.59 -7.13 -5.24
N PHE A 40 11.90 -6.03 -4.94
CA PHE A 40 10.96 -5.42 -5.87
C PHE A 40 11.71 -4.84 -7.08
N SER A 41 11.14 -5.02 -8.27
CA SER A 41 11.58 -4.35 -9.48
C SER A 41 11.51 -2.83 -9.33
N SER A 42 12.13 -2.09 -10.25
CA SER A 42 11.84 -0.67 -10.45
C SER A 42 10.34 -0.47 -10.73
N CYS A 43 9.84 0.73 -10.40
CA CYS A 43 8.45 1.09 -10.68
C CYS A 43 8.20 1.14 -12.19
N SER A 44 7.05 0.64 -12.65
CA SER A 44 6.67 0.66 -14.08
C SER A 44 6.38 2.07 -14.63
N THR A 45 6.28 3.05 -13.73
CA THR A 45 6.02 4.46 -14.05
C THR A 45 6.99 5.33 -13.27
N GLU A 46 7.36 6.47 -13.84
CA GLU A 46 8.10 7.50 -13.09
C GLU A 46 7.17 8.38 -12.25
N CYS A 47 5.87 8.38 -12.60
CA CYS A 47 4.88 9.25 -11.99
C CYS A 47 3.48 8.62 -12.08
N GLY A 48 2.56 9.00 -11.18
CA GLY A 48 1.28 8.33 -11.02
C GLY A 48 1.39 6.89 -10.54
N THR A 49 0.26 6.24 -10.28
CA THR A 49 0.21 4.88 -9.73
C THR A 49 0.86 3.89 -10.70
N GLY A 50 2.00 3.32 -10.30
CA GLY A 50 2.69 2.28 -11.04
C GLY A 50 2.68 0.94 -10.32
N LEU A 51 3.33 -0.05 -10.93
CA LEU A 51 3.51 -1.38 -10.38
C LEU A 51 5.00 -1.75 -10.25
N GLN A 52 5.34 -2.38 -9.14
CA GLN A 52 6.56 -3.15 -8.98
C GLN A 52 6.19 -4.62 -8.87
N TYR A 53 7.07 -5.51 -9.30
CA TYR A 53 6.89 -6.95 -9.13
C TYR A 53 8.02 -7.60 -8.35
N GLN A 54 7.68 -8.71 -7.71
CA GLN A 54 8.63 -9.65 -7.11
C GLN A 54 8.41 -11.03 -7.69
N LEU A 55 9.49 -11.80 -7.74
CA LEU A 55 9.51 -13.17 -8.21
C LEU A 55 10.02 -14.09 -7.10
N ARG A 56 9.58 -15.35 -7.13
CA ARG A 56 10.14 -16.44 -6.33
C ARG A 56 10.16 -17.71 -7.15
N ARG A 57 11.16 -18.56 -6.90
CA ARG A 57 11.29 -19.87 -7.53
C ARG A 57 10.73 -20.97 -6.63
N CYS A 58 10.10 -21.97 -7.22
CA CYS A 58 9.72 -23.18 -6.49
C CYS A 58 10.96 -24.07 -6.35
N LEU A 59 11.25 -24.53 -5.14
CA LEU A 59 12.40 -25.36 -4.80
C LEU A 59 12.02 -26.82 -4.55
N ASP A 60 10.75 -27.12 -4.78
CA ASP A 60 10.12 -28.41 -4.56
C ASP A 60 9.34 -28.84 -5.80
N ILE A 61 8.79 -30.04 -5.79
CA ILE A 61 7.97 -30.58 -6.89
C ILE A 61 6.60 -29.89 -6.94
N HIS A 62 6.07 -29.50 -5.78
CA HIS A 62 4.75 -28.88 -5.65
C HIS A 62 4.80 -27.64 -4.76
N CYS A 63 4.61 -26.47 -5.37
CA CYS A 63 4.43 -25.22 -4.64
C CYS A 63 3.05 -24.61 -4.92
N SER A 64 2.26 -24.40 -3.88
CA SER A 64 0.94 -23.76 -3.98
C SER A 64 1.06 -22.23 -3.95
N GLY A 65 0.31 -21.56 -4.83
CA GLY A 65 0.25 -20.10 -4.93
C GLY A 65 1.12 -19.51 -6.04
N PRO A 66 1.16 -18.17 -6.18
CA PRO A 66 1.80 -17.53 -7.32
C PRO A 66 3.33 -17.44 -7.18
N ASN A 67 4.04 -17.51 -8.30
CA ASN A 67 5.49 -17.27 -8.38
C ASN A 67 5.85 -15.79 -8.62
N LYS A 68 4.85 -14.95 -8.95
CA LYS A 68 4.96 -13.51 -9.17
C LYS A 68 3.92 -12.77 -8.34
N ARG A 69 4.31 -11.67 -7.71
CA ARG A 69 3.39 -10.76 -7.02
C ARG A 69 3.68 -9.32 -7.38
N TYR A 70 2.66 -8.47 -7.26
CA TYR A 70 2.76 -7.04 -7.56
C TYR A 70 2.50 -6.19 -6.32
N ARG A 71 3.09 -4.99 -6.30
CA ARG A 71 2.82 -3.94 -5.31
C ARG A 71 2.68 -2.61 -6.06
N LEU A 72 1.83 -1.73 -5.54
CA LEU A 72 1.79 -0.35 -6.03
C LEU A 72 3.10 0.38 -5.72
N CYS A 73 3.44 1.32 -6.59
CA CYS A 73 4.53 2.29 -6.40
C CYS A 73 4.10 3.66 -6.93
N ASN A 74 4.83 4.71 -6.53
CA ASN A 74 4.60 6.09 -6.96
C ASN A 74 3.15 6.55 -6.72
N GLU A 75 2.77 6.72 -5.46
CA GLU A 75 1.42 7.18 -5.09
C GLU A 75 1.17 8.68 -5.35
N ASN A 76 2.06 9.37 -6.05
CA ASN A 76 1.91 10.79 -6.35
C ASN A 76 0.89 11.01 -7.49
N LYS A 77 -0.39 11.07 -7.10
CA LYS A 77 -1.56 11.18 -7.98
C LYS A 77 -1.78 12.57 -8.59
N TYR A 78 -1.08 13.59 -8.10
CA TYR A 78 -1.44 15.00 -8.31
C TYR A 78 -0.65 15.69 -9.42
N GLU A 79 0.37 15.03 -9.96
CA GLU A 79 1.12 15.60 -11.07
C GLU A 79 0.30 15.50 -12.37
N LYS A 80 -0.01 16.66 -12.97
CA LYS A 80 -0.83 16.76 -14.20
C LYS A 80 -0.29 15.89 -15.34
N ARG A 81 1.04 15.74 -15.41
CA ARG A 81 1.74 14.90 -16.39
C ARG A 81 1.37 13.42 -16.28
N CYS A 82 0.95 12.93 -15.11
CA CYS A 82 0.66 11.52 -14.90
C CYS A 82 -0.76 11.14 -15.32
N ARG A 83 -1.73 12.08 -15.22
CA ARG A 83 -3.11 11.84 -15.65
C ARG A 83 -3.24 11.69 -17.16
N SER A 84 -2.34 12.28 -17.94
CA SER A 84 -2.41 12.21 -19.40
C SER A 84 -2.18 10.79 -19.91
N ARG A 85 -1.21 10.04 -19.35
CA ARG A 85 -0.86 8.69 -19.83
C ARG A 85 -2.03 7.70 -19.81
N GLU A 86 -2.77 7.66 -18.71
CA GLU A 86 -3.93 6.76 -18.57
C GLU A 86 -5.01 7.12 -19.60
N LYS A 87 -5.25 8.42 -19.80
CA LYS A 87 -6.28 8.92 -20.74
C LYS A 87 -5.85 8.81 -22.20
N LEU A 88 -4.56 8.96 -22.51
CA LEU A 88 -4.03 8.88 -23.87
C LEU A 88 -4.31 7.54 -24.52
N LYS A 89 -4.08 6.42 -23.81
CA LYS A 89 -4.36 5.08 -24.36
C LYS A 89 -5.84 4.89 -24.70
N GLU A 90 -6.73 5.45 -23.89
CA GLU A 90 -8.17 5.41 -24.14
C GLU A 90 -8.55 6.25 -25.37
N ILE A 91 -8.01 7.47 -25.48
CA ILE A 91 -8.22 8.37 -26.62
C ILE A 91 -7.74 7.71 -27.92
N GLU A 92 -6.49 7.24 -27.96
CA GLU A 92 -5.89 6.60 -29.13
C GLU A 92 -6.71 5.38 -29.60
N THR A 93 -7.24 4.60 -28.65
CA THR A 93 -8.06 3.44 -28.96
C THR A 93 -9.38 3.83 -29.64
N CYS A 94 -10.08 4.84 -29.12
CA CYS A 94 -11.35 5.28 -29.71
C CYS A 94 -11.17 6.04 -31.03
N GLU A 95 -10.08 6.79 -31.18
CA GLU A 95 -9.72 7.45 -32.44
C GLU A 95 -9.43 6.44 -33.55
N PHE A 96 -8.78 5.31 -33.23
CA PHE A 96 -8.57 4.24 -34.21
C PHE A 96 -9.89 3.66 -34.74
N ILE A 97 -10.90 3.51 -33.88
CA ILE A 97 -12.24 3.06 -34.30
C ILE A 97 -12.88 4.09 -35.24
N ASN A 98 -12.76 5.37 -34.91
CA ASN A 98 -13.27 6.46 -35.75
C ASN A 98 -12.67 6.46 -37.16
N GLN A 99 -11.36 6.24 -37.26
CA GLN A 99 -10.67 6.13 -38.55
C GLN A 99 -11.13 4.90 -39.33
N LYS A 100 -11.34 3.76 -38.66
CA LYS A 100 -11.79 2.52 -39.30
C LYS A 100 -13.23 2.60 -39.81
N ASP A 101 -14.12 3.25 -39.07
CA ASP A 101 -15.55 3.35 -39.41
C ASP A 101 -15.86 4.55 -40.31
N GLY A 102 -14.94 5.51 -40.42
CA GLY A 102 -15.08 6.71 -41.25
C GLY A 102 -16.13 7.72 -40.76
N ARG A 103 -16.68 7.51 -39.55
CA ARG A 103 -17.84 8.26 -39.00
C ARG A 103 -17.52 9.20 -37.85
N TYR A 104 -16.29 9.19 -37.31
CA TYR A 104 -15.84 10.07 -36.21
C TYR A 104 -16.85 10.23 -35.06
N GLU A 105 -17.48 9.13 -34.66
CA GLU A 105 -18.58 9.17 -33.71
C GLU A 105 -18.22 8.71 -32.30
N TYR A 106 -17.09 8.04 -32.06
CA TYR A 106 -16.79 7.37 -30.79
C TYR A 106 -15.87 8.20 -29.87
N ILE A 107 -16.26 8.32 -28.59
CA ILE A 107 -15.46 8.93 -27.51
C ILE A 107 -15.22 7.93 -26.37
N GLY A 108 -14.10 8.06 -25.64
CA GLY A 108 -13.82 7.22 -24.46
C GLY A 108 -14.81 7.46 -23.31
N VAL A 109 -15.18 6.40 -22.60
CA VAL A 109 -16.08 6.46 -21.44
C VAL A 109 -15.45 5.83 -20.20
N ASP A 110 -15.43 6.62 -19.12
CA ASP A 110 -15.09 6.15 -17.78
C ASP A 110 -16.32 5.47 -17.13
N GLU A 111 -16.53 4.20 -17.47
CA GLU A 111 -17.66 3.41 -16.96
C GLU A 111 -17.27 2.46 -15.81
N ILE A 112 -18.11 2.43 -14.78
CA ILE A 112 -17.80 1.90 -13.43
C ILE A 112 -17.87 0.36 -13.36
N GLU A 113 -18.57 -0.30 -14.29
CA GLU A 113 -18.87 -1.73 -14.19
C GLU A 113 -17.67 -2.64 -14.53
N ASN A 114 -16.71 -2.15 -15.34
CA ASN A 114 -15.48 -2.88 -15.68
C ASN A 114 -14.33 -1.91 -16.01
N ASP A 115 -13.74 -1.36 -14.96
CA ASP A 115 -12.87 -0.18 -15.03
C ASP A 115 -11.49 -0.42 -15.68
N CYS A 116 -11.16 -1.66 -16.09
CA CYS A 116 -9.91 -1.97 -16.80
C CYS A 116 -10.06 -2.18 -18.30
N GLU A 117 -11.29 -2.16 -18.79
CA GLU A 117 -11.61 -2.27 -20.20
C GLU A 117 -11.77 -0.88 -20.81
N ILE A 118 -11.22 -0.68 -22.02
CA ILE A 118 -11.50 0.54 -22.77
C ILE A 118 -12.83 0.35 -23.49
N ARG A 119 -13.75 1.30 -23.28
CA ARG A 119 -15.04 1.37 -23.98
C ARG A 119 -15.16 2.71 -24.67
N CYS A 120 -15.70 2.68 -25.88
CA CYS A 120 -15.97 3.87 -26.66
C CYS A 120 -17.47 4.01 -26.88
N LYS A 121 -18.01 5.22 -26.73
CA LYS A 121 -19.43 5.54 -26.90
C LYS A 121 -19.62 6.42 -28.12
N SER A 122 -20.57 6.04 -28.98
CA SER A 122 -21.02 6.89 -30.08
C SER A 122 -21.71 8.15 -29.54
N ILE A 123 -21.30 9.32 -30.01
CA ILE A 123 -21.89 10.62 -29.65
C ILE A 123 -23.29 10.80 -30.24
N PHE A 124 -23.62 10.09 -31.33
CA PHE A 124 -24.92 10.20 -32.00
C PHE A 124 -25.94 9.20 -31.44
N SER A 125 -25.56 7.93 -31.37
CA SER A 125 -26.48 6.86 -30.93
C SER A 125 -26.43 6.61 -29.43
N GLY A 126 -25.38 7.09 -28.75
CA GLY A 126 -25.12 6.77 -27.36
C GLY A 126 -24.69 5.31 -27.12
N ILE A 127 -24.57 4.50 -28.17
CA ILE A 127 -24.21 3.08 -28.11
C ILE A 127 -22.77 2.96 -27.63
N LYS A 128 -22.53 2.03 -26.72
CA LYS A 128 -21.21 1.75 -26.13
C LYS A 128 -20.67 0.48 -26.73
N THR A 129 -19.46 0.55 -27.26
CA THR A 129 -18.78 -0.56 -27.91
C THR A 129 -17.60 -1.00 -27.06
N LYS A 130 -17.54 -2.31 -26.83
CA LYS A 130 -16.42 -2.99 -26.17
C LYS A 130 -15.22 -3.00 -27.12
N THR A 131 -14.04 -2.61 -26.65
CA THR A 131 -12.81 -2.72 -27.43
C THR A 131 -12.03 -3.98 -27.06
N ASN A 132 -11.03 -4.34 -27.89
CA ASN A 132 -10.08 -5.41 -27.56
C ASN A 132 -8.88 -4.90 -26.73
N GLN A 133 -8.87 -3.62 -26.37
CA GLN A 133 -7.80 -2.98 -25.61
C GLN A 133 -8.19 -2.82 -24.15
N SER A 134 -7.17 -2.84 -23.30
CA SER A 134 -7.32 -2.64 -21.87
C SER A 134 -6.60 -1.37 -21.41
N LYS A 135 -7.04 -0.80 -20.29
CA LYS A 135 -6.34 0.31 -19.64
C LYS A 135 -4.91 -0.09 -19.29
N VAL A 136 -4.06 0.91 -19.04
CA VAL A 136 -2.64 0.68 -18.73
C VAL A 136 -2.53 -0.07 -17.40
N ASP A 137 -1.59 -1.01 -17.30
CA ASP A 137 -1.30 -1.67 -16.04
C ASP A 137 -0.86 -0.65 -14.98
N GLY A 138 -1.45 -0.74 -13.79
CA GLY A 138 -1.28 0.27 -12.74
C GLY A 138 -2.43 1.27 -12.65
N THR A 139 -3.27 1.39 -13.69
CA THR A 139 -4.48 2.21 -13.64
C THR A 139 -5.41 1.70 -12.54
N LEU A 140 -5.92 2.62 -11.71
CA LEU A 140 -6.84 2.25 -10.64
C LEU A 140 -8.18 1.82 -11.22
N CYS A 141 -8.73 0.77 -10.60
CA CYS A 141 -10.04 0.26 -10.93
C CYS A 141 -10.87 0.06 -9.67
N TYR A 142 -12.18 -0.12 -9.82
CA TYR A 142 -13.09 -0.37 -8.70
C TYR A 142 -14.02 -1.55 -8.98
N TYR A 143 -14.35 -2.29 -7.93
CA TYR A 143 -15.26 -3.45 -8.01
C TYR A 143 -16.55 -3.26 -7.24
N GLY A 144 -17.64 -3.73 -7.87
CA GLY A 144 -18.94 -3.90 -7.28
C GLY A 144 -19.57 -2.60 -6.76
N ASN A 145 -20.76 -2.74 -6.18
CA ASN A 145 -21.55 -1.60 -5.69
C ASN A 145 -20.83 -0.80 -4.56
N LEU A 146 -19.90 -1.43 -3.85
CA LEU A 146 -19.16 -0.84 -2.72
C LEU A 146 -17.89 -0.07 -3.14
N LYS A 147 -17.60 0.06 -4.44
CA LYS A 147 -16.42 0.76 -4.98
C LYS A 147 -15.12 0.38 -4.26
N LYS A 148 -14.86 -0.93 -4.13
CA LYS A 148 -13.60 -1.41 -3.53
C LYS A 148 -12.44 -1.10 -4.48
N LYS A 149 -11.40 -0.41 -3.96
CA LYS A 149 -10.22 -0.02 -4.73
C LYS A 149 -9.45 -1.25 -5.24
N GLY A 150 -9.05 -1.19 -6.50
CA GLY A 150 -8.25 -2.19 -7.19
C GLY A 150 -7.27 -1.55 -8.18
N VAL A 151 -6.51 -2.39 -8.89
CA VAL A 151 -5.58 -1.98 -9.94
C VAL A 151 -5.70 -2.89 -11.17
N CYS A 152 -5.58 -2.31 -12.37
CA CYS A 152 -5.58 -3.05 -13.63
C CYS A 152 -4.25 -3.76 -13.85
N ILE A 153 -4.32 -5.06 -14.14
CA ILE A 153 -3.20 -5.90 -14.59
C ILE A 153 -3.73 -6.85 -15.64
N ASP A 154 -3.13 -6.86 -16.83
CA ASP A 154 -3.52 -7.74 -17.95
C ASP A 154 -5.03 -7.63 -18.29
N GLY A 155 -5.55 -6.39 -18.25
CA GLY A 155 -6.94 -6.06 -18.55
C GLY A 155 -7.98 -6.53 -17.53
N LYS A 156 -7.53 -7.09 -16.41
CA LYS A 156 -8.39 -7.44 -15.29
C LYS A 156 -8.11 -6.49 -14.15
N CYS A 157 -9.17 -6.07 -13.48
CA CYS A 157 -8.99 -5.43 -12.20
C CYS A 157 -8.42 -6.48 -11.22
N HIS A 158 -7.71 -6.06 -10.19
CA HIS A 158 -7.22 -6.90 -9.09
C HIS A 158 -7.36 -6.14 -7.77
N SER A 159 -7.66 -6.82 -6.67
CA SER A 159 -7.81 -6.16 -5.38
C SER A 159 -6.46 -5.71 -4.83
N ILE A 160 -6.44 -4.65 -4.04
CA ILE A 160 -5.23 -4.17 -3.36
C ILE A 160 -5.47 -4.31 -1.86
N GLY A 161 -4.53 -4.95 -1.15
CA GLY A 161 -4.55 -4.97 0.31
C GLY A 161 -4.16 -3.62 0.90
N CYS A 162 -4.42 -3.42 2.20
CA CYS A 162 -4.00 -2.19 2.88
C CYS A 162 -2.47 -2.00 2.94
N ASP A 163 -1.70 -3.05 2.61
CA ASP A 163 -0.24 -3.09 2.50
C ASP A 163 0.25 -2.73 1.10
N ASN A 164 -0.65 -2.28 0.21
CA ASN A 164 -0.43 -1.97 -1.20
C ASN A 164 0.02 -3.17 -2.06
N ILE A 165 -0.05 -4.39 -1.53
CA ILE A 165 0.25 -5.62 -2.28
C ILE A 165 -1.03 -6.09 -2.99
N VAL A 166 -0.89 -6.41 -4.28
CA VAL A 166 -2.00 -6.85 -5.12
C VAL A 166 -2.43 -8.26 -4.72
N ASN A 167 -3.74 -8.45 -4.56
CA ASN A 167 -4.39 -9.65 -4.03
C ASN A 167 -3.87 -10.06 -2.64
N SER A 168 -3.37 -9.11 -1.85
CA SER A 168 -3.02 -9.37 -0.45
C SER A 168 -4.27 -9.59 0.38
N THR A 169 -4.16 -10.50 1.35
CA THR A 169 -5.21 -10.73 2.36
C THR A 169 -5.23 -9.65 3.42
N ALA A 170 -4.27 -8.72 3.40
CA ALA A 170 -4.15 -7.64 4.35
C ALA A 170 -5.37 -6.72 4.30
N LYS A 171 -6.02 -6.53 5.46
CA LYS A 171 -7.18 -5.65 5.62
C LYS A 171 -6.95 -4.69 6.76
N ILE A 172 -7.65 -3.57 6.69
CA ILE A 172 -7.71 -2.61 7.79
C ILE A 172 -8.55 -3.26 8.90
N ASP A 173 -8.00 -3.36 10.11
CA ASP A 173 -8.72 -3.81 11.31
C ASP A 173 -9.72 -2.73 11.79
N ASP A 174 -10.55 -3.06 12.79
CA ASP A 174 -11.50 -2.12 13.42
C ASP A 174 -10.84 -0.83 13.95
N CYS A 175 -9.51 -0.80 14.04
CA CYS A 175 -8.72 0.25 14.64
C CYS A 175 -7.91 1.04 13.60
N GLY A 176 -8.14 0.79 12.31
CA GLY A 176 -7.49 1.52 11.23
C GLY A 176 -6.09 1.00 10.88
N ARG A 177 -5.62 -0.10 11.46
CA ARG A 177 -4.29 -0.66 11.19
C ARG A 177 -4.35 -1.71 10.09
N CYS A 178 -3.35 -1.72 9.23
CA CYS A 178 -3.21 -2.77 8.23
C CYS A 178 -2.65 -4.05 8.84
N VAL A 179 -3.41 -5.15 8.80
CA VAL A 179 -3.01 -6.44 9.38
C VAL A 179 -3.17 -7.57 8.37
N THR A 180 -2.21 -8.51 8.35
CA THR A 180 -2.19 -9.69 7.46
C THR A 180 -2.77 -10.95 8.11
N SER A 181 -2.80 -11.00 9.44
CA SER A 181 -3.31 -12.11 10.25
C SER A 181 -4.19 -11.58 11.37
N ILE A 182 -5.38 -12.17 11.54
CA ILE A 182 -6.35 -11.87 12.61
C ILE A 182 -5.87 -12.50 13.94
N HIS A 183 -4.56 -12.48 14.22
CA HIS A 183 -4.11 -12.77 15.57
C HIS A 183 -4.50 -11.57 16.41
N GLU A 184 -5.62 -11.76 17.11
CA GLU A 184 -6.25 -10.93 18.11
C GLU A 184 -5.23 -10.41 19.13
N THR A 185 -4.43 -9.42 18.75
CA THR A 185 -4.24 -8.31 19.67
C THR A 185 -5.46 -7.44 19.42
N PRO A 186 -6.53 -7.57 20.24
CA PRO A 186 -7.51 -6.51 20.27
C PRO A 186 -6.68 -5.25 20.45
N CYS A 187 -6.70 -4.36 19.45
CA CYS A 187 -6.31 -3.00 19.71
C CYS A 187 -7.20 -2.64 20.89
N THR A 188 -6.58 -2.45 22.05
CA THR A 188 -7.28 -2.29 23.32
C THR A 188 -8.45 -1.36 23.06
N LYS A 189 -9.67 -1.92 22.93
CA LYS A 189 -10.89 -1.14 22.86
C LYS A 189 -10.96 -0.54 24.26
N ASN A 190 -10.30 0.60 24.37
CA ASN A 190 -10.25 1.54 25.45
C ASN A 190 -10.58 0.98 26.84
N LEU A 191 -9.57 0.50 27.57
CA LEU A 191 -9.60 0.60 29.05
C LEU A 191 -9.64 2.07 29.53
N THR A 192 -9.47 3.03 28.61
CA THR A 192 -9.43 4.48 28.83
C THR A 192 -10.67 5.22 28.36
N ALA A 193 -11.72 4.54 27.88
CA ALA A 193 -12.95 5.18 27.41
C ALA A 193 -13.61 5.85 28.62
N GLY A 194 -13.74 7.17 28.57
CA GLY A 194 -14.26 7.97 29.69
C GLY A 194 -13.22 8.35 30.76
N ILE A 195 -11.94 8.01 30.61
CA ILE A 195 -10.85 8.47 31.51
C ILE A 195 -10.17 9.73 30.97
N PHE A 196 -10.10 9.88 29.65
CA PHE A 196 -9.49 11.04 28.99
C PHE A 196 -10.45 11.68 27.99
N GLU A 197 -10.41 13.00 27.88
CA GLU A 197 -11.27 13.78 26.99
C GLU A 197 -10.54 15.02 26.47
N TRP A 198 -10.91 15.47 25.25
CA TRP A 198 -10.49 16.76 24.73
C TRP A 198 -11.29 17.88 25.39
N SER A 199 -10.59 18.84 25.98
CA SER A 199 -11.17 20.04 26.56
C SER A 199 -10.66 21.28 25.84
N ASP A 200 -11.48 22.33 25.79
CA ASP A 200 -11.07 23.63 25.26
C ASP A 200 -10.14 24.32 26.28
N SER A 201 -8.93 24.66 25.86
CA SER A 201 -7.99 25.39 26.72
C SER A 201 -8.31 26.87 26.87
N GLN A 202 -9.27 27.38 26.09
CA GLN A 202 -9.55 28.82 25.93
C GLN A 202 -8.36 29.63 25.40
N GLN A 203 -7.33 28.95 24.88
CA GLN A 203 -6.18 29.57 24.23
C GLN A 203 -6.31 29.42 22.71
N PHE A 204 -5.75 30.37 21.98
CA PHE A 204 -5.67 30.31 20.53
C PHE A 204 -4.22 30.17 20.08
N SER A 205 -4.02 29.55 18.93
CA SER A 205 -2.74 29.50 18.25
C SER A 205 -2.25 30.91 17.89
N SER A 206 -0.98 31.01 17.50
CA SER A 206 -0.52 32.17 16.73
C SER A 206 -1.30 32.29 15.41
N CYS A 207 -1.35 33.50 14.85
CA CYS A 207 -1.96 33.71 13.53
C CYS A 207 -1.17 32.97 12.45
N ASP A 208 -1.89 32.35 11.51
CA ASP A 208 -1.38 31.60 10.36
C ASP A 208 -0.37 32.38 9.49
N LYS A 209 -0.54 33.70 9.40
CA LYS A 209 0.33 34.62 8.68
C LYS A 209 0.88 35.69 9.62
N SER A 210 2.05 36.24 9.32
CA SER A 210 2.66 37.33 10.09
C SER A 210 2.03 38.70 9.80
N CYS A 211 1.55 38.94 8.58
CA CYS A 211 0.93 40.19 8.13
C CYS A 211 -0.16 39.94 7.07
N GLY A 212 -0.96 40.94 6.75
CA GLY A 212 -2.09 40.90 5.81
C GLY A 212 -3.48 41.04 6.46
N PRO A 213 -4.53 41.32 5.67
CA PRO A 213 -5.91 41.53 6.15
C PRO A 213 -6.69 40.23 6.42
N GLU A 214 -6.21 39.10 5.90
CA GLU A 214 -6.85 37.78 6.01
C GLU A 214 -5.92 36.83 6.76
N ARG A 215 -5.91 36.99 8.08
CA ARG A 215 -5.11 36.22 9.02
C ARG A 215 -6.06 35.59 10.03
N TYR A 216 -5.81 34.35 10.41
CA TYR A 216 -6.68 33.59 11.29
C TYR A 216 -5.87 32.83 12.33
N ARG A 217 -6.47 32.61 13.50
CA ARG A 217 -5.97 31.73 14.56
C ARG A 217 -7.05 30.72 14.92
N ILE A 218 -6.64 29.60 15.50
CA ILE A 218 -7.54 28.50 15.86
C ILE A 218 -7.47 28.21 17.36
N SER A 219 -8.57 27.77 17.96
CA SER A 219 -8.58 27.36 19.37
C SER A 219 -7.71 26.12 19.60
N ILE A 220 -7.06 26.09 20.76
CA ILE A 220 -6.18 24.99 21.19
C ILE A 220 -7.01 24.06 22.09
N SER A 221 -7.15 22.80 21.70
CA SER A 221 -7.73 21.76 22.57
C SER A 221 -6.63 21.00 23.30
N ILE A 222 -6.84 20.73 24.58
CA ILE A 222 -5.94 19.98 25.46
C ILE A 222 -6.58 18.65 25.88
N CYS A 223 -5.75 17.63 26.12
CA CYS A 223 -6.23 16.36 26.65
C CYS A 223 -6.25 16.42 28.18
N ILE A 224 -7.37 16.10 28.81
CA ILE A 224 -7.53 16.08 30.27
C ILE A 224 -7.90 14.69 30.76
N ASN A 225 -7.52 14.37 32.00
CA ASN A 225 -8.06 13.22 32.71
C ASN A 225 -9.36 13.61 33.42
N THR A 226 -10.46 12.95 33.08
CA THR A 226 -11.82 13.29 33.54
C THR A 226 -12.03 13.11 35.05
N LYS A 227 -11.22 12.26 35.71
CA LYS A 227 -11.35 11.98 37.14
C LYS A 227 -10.73 13.07 38.03
N ASN A 228 -9.70 13.74 37.55
CA ASN A 228 -8.95 14.73 38.34
C ASN A 228 -8.74 16.07 37.63
N ASN A 229 -9.31 16.22 36.43
CA ASN A 229 -9.23 17.41 35.56
C ASN A 229 -7.81 17.87 35.24
N LYS A 230 -6.80 17.00 35.33
CA LYS A 230 -5.41 17.35 35.01
C LYS A 230 -5.16 17.22 33.51
N THR A 231 -4.48 18.21 32.95
CA THR A 231 -3.92 18.11 31.60
C THR A 231 -2.91 16.97 31.55
N VAL A 232 -3.05 16.14 30.53
CA VAL A 232 -2.17 15.01 30.24
C VAL A 232 -1.62 15.12 28.82
N PRO A 233 -0.52 14.43 28.49
CA PRO A 233 -0.01 14.38 27.13
C PRO A 233 -1.08 13.96 26.11
N GLU A 234 -1.09 14.58 24.93
CA GLU A 234 -2.11 14.33 23.89
C GLU A 234 -2.24 12.87 23.46
N ARG A 235 -1.17 12.06 23.62
CA ARG A 235 -1.18 10.61 23.33
C ARG A 235 -2.31 9.85 24.05
N PHE A 236 -2.77 10.35 25.20
CA PHE A 236 -3.88 9.74 25.94
C PHE A 236 -5.25 9.98 25.28
N CYS A 237 -5.37 11.01 24.42
CA CYS A 237 -6.55 11.31 23.61
C CYS A 237 -6.34 11.02 22.12
N ALA A 238 -5.23 10.38 21.72
CA ALA A 238 -4.87 10.19 20.30
C ALA A 238 -5.92 9.44 19.47
N ASN A 239 -6.72 8.58 20.11
CA ASN A 239 -7.79 7.81 19.47
C ASN A 239 -9.19 8.42 19.71
N ILE A 240 -9.28 9.60 20.30
CA ILE A 240 -10.54 10.33 20.53
C ILE A 240 -10.64 11.45 19.49
N PRO A 241 -11.76 11.57 18.76
CA PRO A 241 -11.96 12.67 17.80
C PRO A 241 -11.72 14.03 18.47
N LYS A 242 -10.75 14.80 17.95
CA LYS A 242 -10.50 16.17 18.41
C LYS A 242 -11.67 17.06 18.00
N PRO A 243 -12.18 17.94 18.87
CA PRO A 243 -13.27 18.85 18.52
C PRO A 243 -12.86 19.76 17.37
N GLN A 244 -13.85 20.21 16.59
CA GLN A 244 -13.62 21.20 15.54
C GLN A 244 -13.09 22.49 16.18
N PRO A 245 -11.95 23.02 15.71
CA PRO A 245 -11.38 24.22 16.29
C PRO A 245 -12.25 25.44 15.95
N ILE A 246 -12.36 26.35 16.90
CA ILE A 246 -12.97 27.65 16.69
C ILE A 246 -11.99 28.51 15.91
N VAL A 247 -12.43 29.08 14.78
CA VAL A 247 -11.61 29.94 13.94
C VAL A 247 -11.91 31.40 14.27
N GLU A 248 -10.86 32.17 14.57
CA GLU A 248 -10.96 33.60 14.87
C GLU A 248 -10.09 34.40 13.91
N LYS A 249 -10.60 35.54 13.43
CA LYS A 249 -9.85 36.46 12.57
C LYS A 249 -8.87 37.29 13.42
N CYS A 250 -7.61 37.29 13.02
CA CYS A 250 -6.59 38.13 13.62
C CYS A 250 -6.66 39.58 13.12
N SER A 251 -6.09 40.49 13.90
CA SER A 251 -5.96 41.90 13.51
C SER A 251 -5.15 42.07 12.22
N TYR A 252 -5.55 43.06 11.42
CA TYR A 252 -4.81 43.47 10.24
C TYR A 252 -3.43 44.01 10.64
N ILE A 253 -2.39 43.51 9.99
CA ILE A 253 -1.03 44.03 10.09
C ILE A 253 -0.54 44.31 8.67
N VAL A 254 -0.04 45.52 8.42
CA VAL A 254 0.52 45.87 7.11
C VAL A 254 1.80 45.06 6.88
N CYS A 255 1.92 44.44 5.70
CA CYS A 255 3.13 43.72 5.36
C CYS A 255 4.26 44.68 4.98
N PRO A 256 5.51 44.39 5.35
CA PRO A 256 6.65 45.16 4.86
C PRO A 256 6.72 45.07 3.33
N GLU A 257 7.11 46.18 2.69
CA GLU A 257 7.39 46.20 1.25
C GLU A 257 8.57 45.26 0.95
N LYS A 258 8.47 44.55 -0.18
CA LYS A 258 9.47 43.55 -0.62
C LYS A 258 10.70 44.20 -1.20
#